data_AF-A0A839SJV2-F1
#
_entry.id   AF-A0A839SJV2-F1
#
_cell.length_a   1.000
_cell.length_b   1.000
_cell.length_c   1.000
_cell.angle_alpha   90.00
_cell.angle_beta   90.00
_cell.angle_gamma   90.00
#
_symmetry.space_group_name_H-M   'P 1'
#
loop_
_entity.id
_entity.type
_entity.pdbx_description
1 polymer ?
#
loop_
_entity_poly.entity_id
_entity_poly.type
_entity_poly.pdbx_seq_one_letter_code
_entity_poly.pdbx_strand_id
1 'polypeptide(L)'
;MNKNKLIRKSKTTDNKTDITRAFNNLSQNKNLYLLTLTGIPTTNVKDLNFQLTNNLFNTINADYKNSFEYINYLFIIEYGGIISKNDVSSSFIRNLGLHAHCIINTSLYEPQLEFYINTAFKKIPNYKIQNISNSTTKNGLLNYLLKQSATGLMTKESYNYKILI
;
A
#
# COMPACT_ATOMS: atom_id res chain seq x y z
N MET A 1 27.47 11.72 9.70
CA MET A 1 26.23 11.55 8.92
C MET A 1 25.93 10.06 8.81
N ASN A 2 24.90 9.56 9.50
CA ASN A 2 24.39 8.22 9.21
C ASN A 2 23.82 8.26 7.78
N LYS A 3 24.30 7.38 6.90
CA LYS A 3 23.74 7.26 5.55
C LYS A 3 22.36 6.62 5.70
N ASN A 4 21.31 7.38 5.38
CA ASN A 4 19.96 6.84 5.33
C ASN A 4 19.96 5.61 4.40
N LYS A 5 19.48 4.47 4.91
CA LYS A 5 19.43 3.19 4.19
C LYS A 5 18.08 3.05 3.51
N LEU A 6 18.11 2.98 2.18
CA LEU A 6 16.91 2.72 1.39
C LEU A 6 16.61 1.22 1.36
N ILE A 7 15.45 0.83 1.88
CA ILE A 7 14.93 -0.53 1.82
C ILE A 7 13.88 -0.61 0.71
N ARG A 8 14.04 -1.63 -0.15
CA ARG A 8 13.15 -1.94 -1.27
C ARG A 8 12.74 -3.41 -1.22
N LYS A 9 11.64 -3.69 -1.92
CA LYS A 9 11.12 -5.04 -2.18
C LYS A 9 12.22 -6.03 -2.57
N SER A 10 12.21 -7.19 -1.91
CA SER A 10 13.13 -8.28 -2.20
C SER A 10 12.75 -8.97 -3.51
N LYS A 11 13.76 -9.41 -4.28
CA LYS A 11 13.54 -10.21 -5.50
C LYS A 11 13.42 -11.70 -5.22
N THR A 12 14.00 -12.18 -4.12
CA THR A 12 14.25 -13.59 -3.83
C THR A 12 13.50 -14.11 -2.61
N THR A 13 13.02 -13.23 -1.74
CA THR A 13 12.26 -13.59 -0.53
C THR A 13 10.80 -13.89 -0.88
N ASP A 14 10.16 -14.76 -0.10
CA ASP A 14 8.72 -14.97 -0.20
C ASP A 14 7.93 -13.69 0.16
N ASN A 15 6.76 -13.53 -0.46
CA ASN A 15 5.97 -12.30 -0.34
C ASN A 15 5.60 -12.00 1.13
N LYS A 16 5.24 -13.03 1.91
CA LYS A 16 4.78 -12.88 3.29
C LYS A 16 5.89 -12.35 4.20
N THR A 17 7.07 -12.96 4.14
CA THR A 17 8.24 -12.51 4.91
C THR A 17 8.66 -11.11 4.51
N ASP A 18 8.66 -10.81 3.20
CA ASP A 18 9.08 -9.50 2.70
C ASP A 18 8.12 -8.37 3.13
N ILE A 19 6.81 -8.61 3.06
CA ILE A 19 5.77 -7.68 3.53
C ILE A 19 5.85 -7.50 5.05
N THR A 20 5.98 -8.59 5.80
CA THR A 20 6.11 -8.55 7.27
C THR A 20 7.29 -7.69 7.69
N ARG A 21 8.44 -7.88 7.02
CA ARG A 21 9.63 -7.06 7.26
C ARG A 21 9.38 -5.58 6.96
N ALA A 22 8.77 -5.25 5.82
CA ALA A 22 8.46 -3.87 5.47
C ALA A 22 7.49 -3.22 6.47
N PHE A 23 6.43 -3.94 6.84
CA PHE A 23 5.43 -3.49 7.81
C PHE A 23 6.06 -3.20 9.18
N ASN A 24 6.92 -4.09 9.68
CA ASN A 24 7.59 -3.92 10.96
C ASN A 24 8.49 -2.68 10.99
N ASN A 25 9.20 -2.39 9.88
CA ASN A 25 10.01 -1.17 9.77
C ASN A 25 9.15 0.10 9.74
N LEU A 26 8.03 0.10 9.00
CA LEU A 26 7.12 1.25 8.94
C LEU A 26 6.45 1.53 10.29
N SER A 27 6.01 0.47 10.97
CA SER A 27 5.12 0.55 12.13
C SER A 27 5.79 1.01 13.42
N GLN A 28 7.10 1.23 13.42
CA GLN A 28 7.85 1.77 14.57
C GLN A 28 7.74 3.30 14.69
N ASN A 29 7.19 3.98 13.68
CA ASN A 29 7.21 5.44 13.58
C ASN A 29 5.93 6.11 14.09
N LYS A 30 6.04 7.39 14.49
CA LYS A 30 4.99 8.17 15.18
C LYS A 30 3.90 8.76 14.27
N ASN A 31 4.13 8.82 12.96
CA ASN A 31 3.16 9.35 11.98
C ASN A 31 2.83 8.26 10.96
N LEU A 32 1.85 7.43 11.27
CA LEU A 32 1.49 6.26 10.49
C LEU A 32 0.02 6.34 10.08
N TYR A 33 -0.23 6.22 8.78
CA TYR A 33 -1.56 6.27 8.20
C TYR A 33 -1.85 4.96 7.46
N LEU A 34 -3.12 4.54 7.52
CA LEU A 34 -3.70 3.56 6.63
C LEU A 34 -4.55 4.30 5.60
N LEU A 35 -4.10 4.30 4.36
CA LEU A 35 -4.87 4.75 3.21
C LEU A 35 -5.53 3.53 2.55
N THR A 36 -6.85 3.53 2.47
CA THR A 36 -7.62 2.52 1.74
C THR A 36 -8.17 3.13 0.46
N LEU A 37 -7.88 2.52 -0.70
CA LEU A 37 -8.37 2.93 -2.01
C LEU A 37 -9.30 1.86 -2.57
N THR A 38 -10.50 2.24 -3.00
CA THR A 38 -11.51 1.37 -3.62
C THR A 38 -12.16 2.05 -4.83
N GLY A 39 -13.02 1.34 -5.57
CA GLY A 39 -13.67 1.89 -6.76
C GLY A 39 -12.71 2.23 -7.90
N ILE A 40 -11.53 1.61 -7.91
CA ILE A 40 -10.48 1.88 -8.89
C ILE A 40 -10.91 1.25 -10.24
N PRO A 41 -10.88 2.01 -11.35
CA PRO A 41 -11.38 1.55 -12.65
C PRO A 41 -10.41 0.63 -13.39
N THR A 42 -9.50 -0.04 -12.69
CA THR A 42 -8.58 -1.02 -13.28
C THR A 42 -8.87 -2.41 -12.74
N THR A 43 -8.81 -3.39 -13.62
CA THR A 43 -8.99 -4.81 -13.30
C THR A 43 -7.65 -5.53 -13.18
N ASN A 44 -6.53 -4.87 -13.53
CA ASN A 44 -5.20 -5.45 -13.55
C ASN A 44 -4.33 -4.94 -12.40
N VAL A 45 -3.82 -5.88 -11.58
CA VAL A 45 -2.96 -5.61 -10.43
C VAL A 45 -1.68 -4.89 -10.84
N LYS A 46 -1.10 -5.24 -11.99
CA LYS A 46 0.14 -4.62 -12.49
C LYS A 46 -0.08 -3.13 -12.81
N ASP A 47 -1.22 -2.80 -13.40
CA ASP A 47 -1.54 -1.41 -13.76
C ASP A 47 -1.78 -0.57 -12.51
N LEU A 48 -2.48 -1.11 -11.52
CA LEU A 48 -2.65 -0.43 -10.23
C LEU A 48 -1.32 -0.28 -9.49
N ASN A 49 -0.46 -1.30 -9.51
CA ASN A 49 0.89 -1.22 -8.94
C ASN A 49 1.69 -0.09 -9.58
N PHE A 50 1.62 0.02 -10.91
CA PHE A 50 2.27 1.09 -11.65
C PHE A 50 1.72 2.46 -11.26
N GLN A 51 0.39 2.63 -11.19
CA GLN A 51 -0.23 3.90 -10.80
C GLN A 51 0.16 4.32 -9.38
N LEU A 52 0.08 3.40 -8.41
CA LEU A 52 0.48 3.69 -7.02
C LEU A 52 1.98 4.03 -6.93
N THR A 53 2.83 3.23 -7.57
CA THR A 53 4.28 3.44 -7.49
C THR A 53 4.69 4.73 -8.18
N ASN A 54 4.28 4.93 -9.43
CA ASN A 54 4.82 5.98 -10.28
C ASN A 54 4.03 7.28 -10.19
N ASN A 55 2.69 7.21 -10.23
CA ASN A 55 1.87 8.42 -10.28
C ASN A 55 1.62 8.99 -8.89
N LEU A 56 1.51 8.14 -7.86
CA LEU A 56 1.29 8.58 -6.49
C LEU A 56 2.63 8.74 -5.74
N PHE A 57 3.26 7.63 -5.33
CA PHE A 57 4.36 7.70 -4.38
C PHE A 57 5.67 8.29 -4.95
N ASN A 58 6.00 8.02 -6.22
CA ASN A 58 7.19 8.61 -6.82
C ASN A 58 7.01 10.12 -7.07
N THR A 59 5.80 10.58 -7.42
CA THR A 59 5.49 12.02 -7.53
C THR A 59 5.69 12.72 -6.18
N ILE A 60 5.10 12.20 -5.09
CA ILE A 60 5.28 12.75 -3.74
C ILE A 60 6.77 12.82 -3.38
N ASN A 61 7.50 11.72 -3.60
CA ASN A 61 8.95 11.69 -3.33
C ASN A 61 9.73 12.69 -4.17
N ALA A 62 9.34 12.94 -5.42
CA ALA A 62 10.03 13.85 -6.32
C ALA A 62 9.83 15.31 -5.90
N ASP A 63 8.61 15.68 -5.51
CA ASP A 63 8.28 17.03 -5.06
C ASP A 63 9.00 17.40 -3.76
N TYR A 64 9.19 16.43 -2.86
CA TYR A 64 9.83 16.63 -1.56
C TYR A 64 11.31 16.20 -1.51
N LYS A 65 11.94 15.89 -2.64
CA LYS A 65 13.33 15.38 -2.68
C LYS A 65 14.38 16.30 -2.02
N ASN A 66 14.09 17.59 -1.95
CA ASN A 66 14.97 18.64 -1.42
C ASN A 66 14.42 19.29 -0.14
N SER A 67 13.43 18.67 0.51
CA SER A 67 12.88 19.15 1.77
C SER A 67 13.15 18.14 2.91
N PHE A 68 12.76 18.53 4.12
CA PHE A 68 12.71 17.62 5.27
C PHE A 68 11.48 16.73 5.27
N GLU A 69 10.58 16.91 4.30
CA GLU A 69 9.39 16.09 4.17
C GLU A 69 9.74 14.72 3.60
N TYR A 70 9.07 13.69 4.08
CA TYR A 70 9.34 12.31 3.65
C TYR A 70 8.07 11.50 3.50
N ILE A 71 8.15 10.46 2.66
CA ILE A 71 7.10 9.45 2.55
C ILE A 71 7.72 8.05 2.44
N ASN A 72 7.49 7.25 3.47
CA ASN A 72 7.77 5.82 3.50
C ASN A 72 6.45 5.08 3.30
N TYR A 73 6.42 4.08 2.43
CA TYR A 73 5.17 3.37 2.13
C TYR A 73 5.37 1.87 1.97
N LEU A 74 4.30 1.15 2.25
CA LEU A 74 4.02 -0.22 1.84
C LEU A 74 2.58 -0.24 1.33
N PHE A 75 2.36 -0.68 0.09
CA PHE A 75 1.01 -0.93 -0.39
C PHE A 75 0.81 -2.39 -0.75
N ILE A 76 -0.42 -2.85 -0.58
CA ILE A 76 -0.90 -4.18 -0.96
C ILE A 76 -2.17 -4.03 -1.77
N ILE A 77 -2.20 -4.67 -2.94
CA ILE A 77 -3.31 -4.69 -3.88
C ILE A 77 -4.08 -5.99 -3.74
N GLU A 78 -5.39 -5.86 -3.77
CA GLU A 78 -6.35 -6.81 -3.26
C GLU A 78 -7.52 -6.98 -4.24
N TYR A 79 -7.96 -8.21 -4.48
CA TYR A 79 -9.23 -8.46 -5.18
C TYR A 79 -10.39 -8.39 -4.18
N GLY A 80 -11.15 -7.29 -4.19
CA GLY A 80 -12.09 -6.93 -3.12
C GLY A 80 -13.17 -7.98 -2.82
N GLY A 81 -13.56 -8.80 -3.79
CA GLY A 81 -14.64 -9.78 -3.64
C GLY A 81 -14.26 -11.26 -3.65
N ILE A 82 -13.00 -11.62 -3.93
CA ILE A 82 -12.56 -13.03 -3.90
C ILE A 82 -12.16 -13.46 -2.49
N ILE A 83 -11.75 -12.51 -1.65
CA ILE A 83 -11.24 -12.80 -0.29
C ILE A 83 -12.30 -12.59 0.81
N SER A 84 -13.44 -11.98 0.49
CA SER A 84 -14.53 -11.80 1.45
C SER A 84 -15.48 -13.01 1.54
N LYS A 85 -15.38 -13.97 0.60
CA LYS A 85 -16.20 -15.18 0.58
C LYS A 85 -15.29 -16.36 0.27
N ASN A 86 -15.27 -17.38 1.12
CA ASN A 86 -14.46 -18.60 0.98
C ASN A 86 -14.85 -19.49 -0.22
N ASP A 87 -15.41 -18.94 -1.30
CA ASP A 87 -15.92 -19.68 -2.46
C ASP A 87 -15.18 -19.26 -3.73
N VAL A 88 -14.17 -20.05 -4.08
CA VAL A 88 -13.43 -19.90 -5.34
C VAL A 88 -14.12 -20.76 -6.40
N SER A 89 -15.30 -20.33 -6.87
CA SER A 89 -15.86 -20.85 -8.13
C SER A 89 -15.50 -19.89 -9.27
N SER A 90 -14.88 -20.45 -10.32
CA SER A 90 -14.19 -19.77 -11.41
C SER A 90 -15.07 -18.92 -12.33
N SER A 91 -16.38 -18.84 -12.10
CA SER A 91 -17.34 -18.12 -12.95
C SER A 91 -17.80 -16.75 -12.40
N PHE A 92 -17.42 -16.38 -11.17
CA PHE A 92 -17.91 -15.13 -10.52
C PHE A 92 -16.98 -13.90 -10.66
N ILE A 93 -15.86 -14.04 -11.37
CA ILE A 93 -14.80 -13.01 -11.48
C ILE A 93 -15.08 -12.07 -12.67
N ARG A 94 -16.14 -11.26 -12.60
CA ARG A 94 -16.36 -10.21 -13.63
C ARG A 94 -16.40 -8.78 -13.12
N ASN A 95 -16.48 -8.52 -11.81
CA ASN A 95 -16.51 -7.12 -11.33
C ASN A 95 -16.20 -6.89 -9.84
N LEU A 96 -15.23 -7.61 -9.27
CA LEU A 96 -14.98 -7.54 -7.82
C LEU A 96 -14.13 -6.33 -7.37
N GLY A 97 -13.65 -5.53 -8.32
CA GLY A 97 -12.83 -4.34 -8.07
C GLY A 97 -11.46 -4.65 -7.48
N LEU A 98 -10.45 -3.87 -7.85
CA LEU A 98 -9.18 -3.85 -7.12
C LEU A 98 -9.26 -2.84 -5.99
N HIS A 99 -8.79 -3.24 -4.82
CA HIS A 99 -8.55 -2.36 -3.68
C HIS A 99 -7.06 -2.26 -3.44
N ALA A 100 -6.62 -1.16 -2.84
CA ALA A 100 -5.28 -1.02 -2.32
C ALA A 100 -5.31 -0.55 -0.87
N HIS A 101 -4.51 -1.21 -0.04
CA HIS A 101 -4.23 -0.81 1.33
C HIS A 101 -2.80 -0.31 1.40
N CYS A 102 -2.63 0.95 1.74
CA CYS A 102 -1.35 1.65 1.79
C CYS A 102 -1.05 2.01 3.25
N ILE A 103 -0.01 1.42 3.81
CA ILE A 103 0.59 1.83 5.08
C ILE A 103 1.63 2.90 4.77
N ILE A 104 1.40 4.10 5.28
CA ILE A 104 2.19 5.29 4.96
C ILE A 104 2.78 5.85 6.25
N ASN A 105 4.09 5.92 6.35
CA ASN A 105 4.77 6.71 7.37
C ASN A 105 5.34 7.98 6.74
N THR A 106 4.89 9.14 7.19
CA THR A 106 5.19 10.41 6.52
C THR A 106 5.18 11.59 7.49
N SER A 107 5.88 12.66 7.14
CA SER A 107 5.73 13.98 7.78
C SER A 107 4.58 14.81 7.20
N LEU A 108 4.01 14.39 6.07
CA LEU A 108 2.92 15.07 5.40
C LEU A 108 1.61 14.96 6.20
N TYR A 109 0.84 16.03 6.19
CA TYR A 109 -0.50 16.06 6.76
C TYR A 109 -1.54 15.49 5.79
N GLU A 110 -2.69 15.10 6.32
CA GLU A 110 -3.77 14.46 5.57
C GLU A 110 -4.21 15.24 4.31
N PRO A 111 -4.43 16.57 4.33
CA PRO A 111 -4.81 17.31 3.12
C PRO A 111 -3.77 17.24 1.99
N GLN A 112 -2.49 17.10 2.32
CA GLN A 112 -1.45 16.93 1.31
C GLN A 112 -1.56 15.56 0.66
N LEU A 113 -1.80 14.50 1.44
CA LEU A 113 -2.04 13.16 0.92
C LEU A 113 -3.27 13.13 0.01
N GLU A 114 -4.35 13.79 0.39
CA GLU A 114 -5.57 13.92 -0.41
C GLU A 114 -5.31 14.60 -1.75
N PHE A 115 -4.55 15.70 -1.76
CA PHE A 115 -4.16 16.38 -3.00
C PHE A 115 -3.47 15.43 -3.98
N TYR A 116 -2.54 14.61 -3.50
CA TYR A 116 -1.84 13.64 -4.35
C TYR A 116 -2.75 12.50 -4.82
N ILE A 117 -3.66 12.00 -3.98
CA ILE A 117 -4.64 10.98 -4.39
C ILE A 117 -5.56 11.53 -5.48
N ASN A 118 -6.04 12.77 -5.34
CA ASN A 118 -6.95 13.40 -6.28
C ASN A 118 -6.30 13.71 -7.65
N THR A 119 -4.96 13.70 -7.73
CA THR A 119 -4.21 14.02 -8.96
C THR A 119 -3.50 12.80 -9.57
N ALA A 120 -3.28 11.72 -8.82
CA ALA A 120 -2.53 10.55 -9.29
C ALA A 120 -3.32 9.63 -10.26
N PHE A 121 -4.65 9.73 -10.28
CA PHE A 121 -5.53 8.83 -11.03
C PHE A 121 -6.40 9.58 -12.05
N LYS A 122 -6.58 8.98 -13.24
CA LYS A 122 -7.47 9.54 -14.29
C LYS A 122 -8.93 9.67 -13.83
N LYS A 123 -9.38 8.73 -13.00
CA LYS A 123 -10.65 8.77 -12.28
C LYS A 123 -10.32 8.60 -10.81
N ILE A 124 -10.75 9.57 -10.00
CA ILE A 124 -10.46 9.60 -8.57
C ILE A 124 -11.08 8.36 -7.91
N PRO A 125 -10.29 7.54 -7.20
CA PRO A 125 -10.82 6.41 -6.45
C PRO A 125 -11.61 6.89 -5.22
N ASN A 126 -12.46 6.04 -4.67
CA ASN A 126 -12.96 6.26 -3.32
C ASN A 126 -11.81 6.00 -2.35
N TYR A 127 -11.57 6.90 -1.40
CA TYR A 127 -10.49 6.74 -0.44
C TYR A 127 -10.91 7.04 1.00
N LYS A 128 -10.19 6.42 1.93
CA LYS A 128 -10.24 6.72 3.36
C LYS A 128 -8.82 6.78 3.90
N ILE A 129 -8.47 7.87 4.58
CA ILE A 129 -7.22 8.00 5.32
C ILE A 129 -7.54 7.82 6.80
N GLN A 130 -6.78 6.98 7.49
CA GLN A 130 -6.93 6.77 8.93
C GLN A 130 -5.58 6.90 9.61
N ASN A 131 -5.47 7.77 10.61
CA ASN A 131 -4.31 7.79 11.49
C ASN A 131 -4.31 6.52 12.37
N ILE A 132 -3.23 5.74 12.26
CA ILE A 132 -3.03 4.48 12.98
C ILE A 132 -1.76 4.49 13.85
N SER A 133 -1.17 5.67 14.09
CA SER A 133 0.07 5.83 14.88
C SER A 133 0.00 5.16 16.25
N ASN A 134 -1.13 5.34 16.94
CA ASN A 134 -1.37 4.83 18.29
C ASN A 134 -2.18 3.52 18.32
N SER A 135 -2.35 2.85 17.17
CA SER A 135 -3.14 1.63 17.12
C SER A 135 -2.45 0.50 17.89
N THR A 136 -3.18 -0.11 18.83
CA THR A 136 -2.76 -1.33 19.56
C THR A 136 -2.94 -2.60 18.72
N THR A 137 -3.61 -2.52 17.56
CA THR A 137 -3.99 -3.68 16.73
C THR A 137 -3.07 -3.91 15.53
N LYS A 138 -1.81 -3.48 15.60
CA LYS A 138 -0.81 -3.64 14.50
C LYS A 138 -0.70 -5.08 13.98
N ASN A 139 -0.73 -6.07 14.87
CA ASN A 139 -0.72 -7.49 14.48
C ASN A 139 -2.00 -7.89 13.72
N GLY A 140 -3.17 -7.40 14.15
CA GLY A 140 -4.43 -7.63 13.44
C GLY A 140 -4.42 -7.02 12.05
N LEU A 141 -3.87 -5.81 11.91
CA LEU A 141 -3.69 -5.15 10.63
C LEU A 141 -2.74 -5.93 9.72
N LEU A 142 -1.58 -6.38 10.22
CA LEU A 142 -0.67 -7.21 9.44
C LEU A 142 -1.32 -8.51 8.97
N ASN A 143 -2.06 -9.19 9.85
CA ASN A 143 -2.79 -10.41 9.49
C ASN A 143 -3.85 -10.13 8.41
N TYR A 144 -4.58 -9.02 8.53
CA TYR A 144 -5.53 -8.58 7.52
C TYR A 144 -4.84 -8.31 6.17
N LEU A 145 -3.70 -7.63 6.17
CA LEU A 145 -2.90 -7.35 4.98
C LEU A 145 -2.36 -8.62 4.31
N LEU A 146 -2.05 -9.66 5.09
CA LEU A 146 -1.50 -10.93 4.62
C LEU A 146 -2.56 -12.00 4.29
N LYS A 147 -3.84 -11.74 4.52
CA LYS A 147 -4.92 -12.73 4.35
C LYS A 147 -4.93 -13.39 2.96
N GLN A 148 -4.55 -12.66 1.90
CA GLN A 148 -4.50 -13.18 0.52
C GLN A 148 -3.28 -14.06 0.23
N SER A 149 -2.24 -13.97 1.07
CA SER A 149 -1.14 -14.92 1.00
C SER A 149 -1.62 -16.33 1.36
N ALA A 150 -2.61 -16.46 2.25
CA ALA A 150 -3.16 -17.75 2.63
C ALA A 150 -4.00 -18.40 1.51
N THR A 151 -4.58 -17.60 0.61
CA THR A 151 -5.37 -18.08 -0.53
C THR A 151 -4.55 -18.32 -1.79
N GLY A 152 -3.24 -18.05 -1.77
CA GLY A 152 -2.35 -18.17 -2.94
C GLY A 152 -2.54 -17.09 -4.01
N LEU A 153 -3.42 -16.11 -3.79
CA LEU A 153 -3.70 -15.02 -4.76
C LEU A 153 -2.69 -13.88 -4.70
N MET A 154 -1.87 -13.83 -3.65
CA MET A 154 -0.83 -12.81 -3.50
C MET A 154 0.36 -13.11 -4.40
N THR A 155 0.52 -12.30 -5.43
CA THR A 155 1.67 -12.37 -6.35
C THR A 155 2.72 -11.31 -6.00
N LYS A 156 3.86 -11.36 -6.68
CA LYS A 156 4.83 -10.26 -6.59
C LYS A 156 4.19 -8.94 -7.02
N GLU A 157 3.35 -8.88 -8.02
CA GLU A 157 2.72 -7.60 -8.44
C GLU A 157 1.74 -7.04 -7.41
N SER A 158 1.27 -7.85 -6.47
CA SER A 158 0.28 -7.47 -5.47
C SER A 158 0.81 -6.54 -4.38
N TYR A 159 2.11 -6.21 -4.33
CA TYR A 159 2.63 -5.29 -3.33
C TYR A 159 3.91 -4.58 -3.78
N ASN A 160 4.19 -3.44 -3.16
CA ASN A 160 5.46 -2.74 -3.27
C ASN A 160 5.69 -1.89 -2.02
N TYR A 161 6.95 -1.55 -1.76
CA TYR A 161 7.31 -0.64 -0.68
C TYR A 161 8.63 0.06 -0.94
N LYS A 162 8.78 1.23 -0.33
CA LYS A 162 10.01 2.03 -0.32
C LYS A 162 10.11 2.71 1.03
N ILE A 163 11.16 2.40 1.78
CA ILE A 163 11.34 2.86 3.16
C ILE A 163 12.76 3.40 3.30
N LEU A 164 12.88 4.65 3.72
CA LEU A 164 14.13 5.30 4.10
C LEU A 164 14.25 5.26 5.62
N ILE A 165 15.30 4.60 6.13
CA ILE A 165 15.64 4.48 7.56
C ILE A 165 16.95 5.18 7.85
#